data_AF-A0A6N0NTK8-F1
#
_entry.id   AF-A0A6N0NTK8-F1
#
_cell.length_a   1.000
_cell.length_b   1.000
_cell.length_c   1.000
_cell.angle_alpha   90.00
_cell.angle_beta   90.00
_cell.angle_gamma   90.00
#
_symmetry.space_group_name_H-M   'P 1'
#
loop_
_entity.id
_entity.type
_entity.pdbx_description
1 polymer ?
#
loop_
_entity_poly.entity_id
_entity_poly.type
_entity_poly.pdbx_seq_one_letter_code
_entity_poly.pdbx_strand_id
1 'polypeptide(L)' 'MNMKVWGLILPGGFLVAISIIMLSIYSYTFLKPNPAAFAFSVSGFDIAGMAVAVIGLALILAGAYQMD' A
#
# COMPACT_ATOMS: atom_id res chain seq x y z
N MET A 1 -3.64 -18.75 -17.20
CA MET A 1 -2.92 -17.57 -16.69
C MET A 1 -1.42 -17.76 -16.92
N ASN A 2 -0.72 -16.76 -17.44
CA ASN A 2 0.75 -16.78 -17.47
C ASN A 2 1.26 -16.65 -16.02
N MET A 3 1.76 -17.75 -15.46
CA MET A 3 2.19 -17.80 -14.06
C MET A 3 3.34 -16.85 -13.75
N LYS A 4 4.15 -16.45 -14.74
CA LYS A 4 5.24 -15.48 -14.54
C LYS A 4 4.70 -14.08 -14.27
N VAL A 5 3.75 -13.64 -15.10
CA VAL A 5 3.03 -12.36 -14.98
C VAL A 5 2.24 -12.30 -13.67
N TRP A 6 1.37 -13.30 -13.46
CA TRP A 6 0.46 -13.31 -12.30
C TRP A 6 1.18 -13.60 -10.98
N GLY A 7 2.33 -14.29 -11.02
CA GLY A 7 3.20 -14.51 -9.87
C GLY A 7 3.82 -13.21 -9.33
N LEU A 8 3.86 -12.13 -10.12
CA LEU A 8 4.28 -10.80 -9.67
C LEU A 8 3.08 -9.91 -9.30
N ILE A 9 2.04 -9.92 -10.15
CA ILE A 9 0.87 -9.05 -9.95
C ILE A 9 0.09 -9.38 -8.67
N LEU A 10 -0.13 -10.66 -8.37
CA LEU A 10 -0.93 -11.05 -7.20
C LEU A 10 -0.25 -10.67 -5.87
N PRO A 11 1.04 -10.98 -5.63
CA PRO A 11 1.74 -10.49 -4.44
C PRO A 11 1.81 -8.96 -4.40
N GLY A 12 2.00 -8.30 -5.54
CA GLY A 12 1.99 -6.84 -5.62
C GLY A 12 0.67 -6.23 -5.16
N GLY A 13 -0.46 -6.76 -5.65
CA GLY A 13 -1.80 -6.35 -5.22
C GLY A 13 -2.05 -6.59 -3.73
N PHE A 14 -1.55 -7.70 -3.19
CA PHE A 14 -1.64 -7.99 -1.76
C PHE A 14 -0.87 -6.96 -0.91
N LEU A 15 0.34 -6.57 -1.33
CA LEU A 15 1.12 -5.54 -0.65
C LEU A 15 0.43 -4.17 -0.71
N VAL A 16 -0.14 -3.80 -1.86
CA VAL A 16 -0.91 -2.55 -1.98
C VAL A 16 -2.12 -2.57 -1.02
N ALA A 17 -2.83 -3.70 -0.91
CA ALA A 17 -3.93 -3.82 0.04
C ALA A 17 -3.47 -3.63 1.50
N ILE A 18 -2.34 -4.23 1.90
CA ILE A 18 -1.75 -4.04 3.23
C ILE A 18 -1.42 -2.56 3.47
N SER A 19 -0.79 -1.90 2.50
CA SER A 19 -0.45 -0.48 2.56
C SER A 19 -1.68 0.40 2.84
N ILE A 20 -2.77 0.16 2.11
CA ILE A 20 -4.03 0.90 2.29
C ILE A 20 -4.56 0.70 3.71
N ILE A 21 -4.53 -0.53 4.24
CA ILE A 21 -4.97 -0.82 5.61
C ILE A 21 -4.11 -0.07 6.62
N MET A 22 -2.78 -0.06 6.46
CA MET A 22 -1.87 0.65 7.36
C MET A 22 -2.16 2.16 7.40
N LEU A 23 -2.23 2.80 6.23
CA LEU A 23 -2.51 4.23 6.11
C LEU A 23 -3.92 4.60 6.63
N SER A 24 -4.89 3.71 6.42
CA SER A 24 -6.27 3.89 6.91
C SER A 24 -6.34 3.80 8.43
N ILE A 25 -5.73 2.80 9.04
CA ILE A 25 -5.71 2.63 10.51
C ILE A 25 -5.05 3.85 11.15
N TYR A 26 -3.90 4.28 10.63
CA TYR A 26 -3.23 5.49 11.13
C TYR A 26 -4.16 6.70 11.05
N SER A 27 -4.75 6.97 9.89
CA SER A 27 -5.67 8.09 9.70
C SER A 27 -6.87 8.05 10.66
N TYR A 28 -7.44 6.86 10.93
CA TYR A 28 -8.52 6.68 11.89
C TYR A 28 -8.12 7.04 13.34
N THR A 29 -6.86 6.86 13.72
CA THR A 29 -6.38 7.23 15.06
C THR A 29 -6.35 8.75 15.27
N PHE A 30 -6.11 9.57 14.24
CA PHE A 30 -6.14 11.04 14.32
C PHE A 30 -7.55 11.63 14.34
N LEU A 31 -8.55 10.87 13.93
CA LEU A 31 -9.94 11.33 13.86
C LEU A 31 -10.70 11.18 15.19
N LYS A 32 -10.10 10.54 16.21
CA LYS A 32 -10.72 10.34 17.52
C LYS A 32 -9.96 11.07 18.63
N PRO A 33 -10.66 11.76 19.56
CA PRO A 33 -12.10 12.02 19.61
C PRO A 33 -12.53 13.22 18.75
N ASN A 34 -11.59 14.05 18.29
CA ASN A 34 -11.90 15.28 17.55
C ASN A 34 -11.49 15.17 16.08
N PRO A 35 -12.43 14.90 15.16
CA PRO A 35 -12.13 14.77 13.73
C PRO A 35 -11.67 16.07 13.06
N ALA A 36 -11.93 17.24 13.67
CA ALA A 36 -11.42 18.53 13.19
C ALA A 36 -9.94 18.78 13.57
N ALA A 37 -9.36 17.94 14.43
CA ALA A 37 -7.97 18.01 14.85
C ALA A 37 -7.04 17.11 14.01
N PHE A 38 -7.45 16.72 12.80
CA PHE A 38 -6.63 15.92 11.90
C PHE A 38 -5.38 16.71 11.47
N ALA A 39 -4.31 16.55 12.24
CA ALA A 39 -2.97 16.98 11.90
C ALA A 39 -2.23 15.73 11.43
N PHE A 40 -2.02 15.62 10.12
CA PHE A 40 -1.22 14.54 9.56
C PHE A 40 0.21 14.65 10.08
N SER A 41 0.55 13.78 11.03
CA SER A 41 1.93 13.61 11.50
C SER A 41 2.56 12.50 10.66
N VAL A 42 3.84 12.60 10.37
CA VAL A 42 4.55 11.52 9.67
C VAL A 42 5.09 10.58 10.74
N SER A 43 4.50 9.40 10.86
CA SER A 43 5.02 8.36 11.74
C SER A 43 5.80 7.29 10.97
N GLY A 44 6.55 6.45 11.69
CA GLY A 44 7.20 5.28 11.10
C GLY A 44 6.21 4.30 10.45
N PHE A 45 4.95 4.29 10.90
CA PHE A 45 3.92 3.44 10.32
C PHE A 45 3.46 3.93 8.94
N ASP A 46 3.43 5.25 8.72
CA ASP A 46 3.14 5.85 7.41
C ASP A 46 4.26 5.59 6.41
N ILE A 47 5.50 5.76 6.86
CA ILE A 47 6.69 5.49 6.04
C ILE A 47 6.70 4.01 5.63
N ALA A 48 6.40 3.10 6.55
CA ALA A 48 6.28 1.68 6.25
C ALA A 48 5.12 1.39 5.27
N GLY A 49 3.95 1.97 5.50
CA GLY A 49 2.79 1.83 4.61
C GLY A 49 3.06 2.34 3.19
N MET A 50 3.77 3.46 3.06
CA MET A 50 4.21 4.02 1.77
C MET A 50 5.26 3.13 1.09
N ALA A 51 6.27 2.65 1.83
CA ALA A 51 7.30 1.77 1.27
C ALA A 51 6.68 0.45 0.75
N VAL A 52 5.76 -0.13 1.51
CA VAL A 52 4.99 -1.32 1.09
C VAL A 52 4.17 -1.03 -0.17
N ALA A 53 3.56 0.16 -0.28
CA ALA A 53 2.83 0.59 -1.47
C ALA A 53 3.74 0.60 -2.71
N VAL A 54 4.93 1.22 -2.58
CA VAL A 54 5.90 1.34 -3.66
C VAL A 54 6.37 -0.04 -4.14
N ILE A 55 6.68 -0.95 -3.21
CA ILE A 55 7.08 -2.32 -3.54
C ILE A 55 5.93 -3.05 -4.25
N GLY A 56 4.70 -2.93 -3.74
CA GLY A 56 3.52 -3.55 -4.35
C GLY A 56 3.26 -3.06 -5.77
N LEU A 57 3.31 -1.75 -5.99
CA LEU A 57 3.15 -1.12 -7.30
C LEU A 57 4.27 -1.52 -8.26
N ALA A 58 5.52 -1.60 -7.78
CA ALA A 58 6.65 -2.03 -8.59
C ALA A 58 6.49 -3.48 -9.09
N LEU A 59 5.99 -4.39 -8.25
CA LEU A 59 5.68 -5.77 -8.65
C LEU A 59 4.56 -5.84 -9.70
N ILE A 60 3.51 -5.04 -9.54
CA ILE A 60 2.42 -4.96 -10.52
C ILE A 60 2.95 -4.46 -11.87
N LEU A 61 3.73 -3.38 -11.87
CA LEU A 61 4.36 -2.82 -13.07
C LEU A 61 5.29 -3.83 -13.74
N ALA A 62 6.14 -4.52 -12.97
CA ALA A 62 7.05 -5.53 -13.48
C ALA A 62 6.30 -6.73 -14.09
N GLY A 63 5.21 -7.18 -13.47
CA GLY A 63 4.36 -8.23 -14.02
C GLY A 63 3.61 -7.78 -15.27
N ALA A 64 3.13 -6.54 -15.32
CA ALA A 64 2.48 -5.95 -16.49
C ALA A 64 3.45 -5.84 -17.68
N TYR A 65 4.70 -5.46 -17.44
CA TYR A 65 5.74 -5.42 -18.48
C TYR A 65 6.08 -6.81 -19.07
N GLN A 66 5.78 -7.89 -18.34
CA GLN A 66 5.94 -9.26 -18.83
C GLN A 66 4.70 -9.80 -19.58
N MET A 67 3.65 -8.99 -19.72
CA MET A 67 2.47 -9.35 -20.52
C MET A 67 2.69 -9.13 -22.02
N ASP A 68 3.64 -8.26 -22.39
CA ASP A 68 4.11 -8.02 -23.76
C ASP A 68 5.13 -9.09 -24.19
#